data_AF-A0A832FM55-F1
#
_entry.id   AF-A0A832FM55-F1
#
_cell.length_a   1.000
_cell.length_b   1.000
_cell.length_c   1.000
_cell.angle_alpha   90.00
_cell.angle_beta   90.00
_cell.angle_gamma   90.00
#
_symmetry.space_group_name_H-M   'P 1'
#
loop_
_entity.id
_entity.type
_entity.pdbx_description
1 polymer ?
#
loop_
_entity_poly.entity_id
_entity_poly.type
_entity_poly.pdbx_seq_one_letter_code
_entity_poly.pdbx_strand_id
1 'polypeptide(L)'
;MFEPRLGLEIPGPGGQGVATLAQLAADDALLRNLDLSAEERYPLTSDMLSTVVPLIEASPPFVSRRMQLVQEKLAAHRHMVVAVSPSNLAQRLARLPGIAPAQLWELPYDQLRRDLPVDDAALQEKQFLLQALQLQFPDTRLDKGNVVTRRALWRGRMLQFAGAYSGEEGAARYLQLVRINDPALARAAGLREPNPVVLSMAQQDAAFWLGHTAYARKSFDTAAEYFDRYCLQAEPDGMWASAARYNLARAYEAAGNLEDAIATYRSGEEAAENLPEGMDPPPWPQRHGDLLRARWLESGWKPE
;
A
#
# COMPACT_ATOMS: atom_id res chain seq x y z
N MET A 1 11.58 -11.05 -10.40
CA MET A 1 10.12 -11.19 -10.34
C MET A 1 9.70 -10.94 -8.92
N PHE A 2 8.69 -10.10 -8.75
CA PHE A 2 8.09 -9.79 -7.45
C PHE A 2 6.69 -10.37 -7.45
N GLU A 3 6.27 -10.95 -6.33
CA GLU A 3 4.89 -11.41 -6.15
C GLU A 3 4.10 -10.32 -5.42
N PRO A 4 3.22 -9.57 -6.12
CA PRO A 4 2.55 -8.41 -5.55
C PRO A 4 1.57 -8.73 -4.43
N ARG A 5 0.95 -9.92 -4.39
CA ARG A 5 0.05 -10.31 -3.30
C ARG A 5 0.82 -10.59 -2.01
N LEU A 6 1.99 -11.19 -2.15
CA LEU A 6 2.86 -11.51 -1.01
C LEU A 6 3.71 -10.29 -0.59
N GLY A 7 3.93 -9.33 -1.50
CA GLY A 7 4.75 -8.15 -1.25
C GLY A 7 6.25 -8.48 -1.14
N LEU A 8 6.69 -9.56 -1.79
CA LEU A 8 8.04 -10.14 -1.67
C LEU A 8 8.68 -10.33 -3.04
N GLU A 9 10.01 -10.26 -3.12
CA GLU A 9 10.71 -10.88 -4.25
C GLU A 9 10.54 -12.39 -4.23
N ILE A 10 10.51 -13.00 -5.41
CA ILE A 10 10.61 -14.45 -5.54
C ILE A 10 12.11 -14.79 -5.54
N PRO A 11 12.62 -15.58 -4.58
CA PRO A 11 14.05 -15.90 -4.50
C PRO A 11 14.53 -16.65 -5.74
N GLY A 12 15.71 -16.31 -6.24
CA GLY A 12 16.36 -17.02 -7.34
C GLY A 12 16.87 -18.42 -6.94
N PRO A 13 17.46 -19.15 -7.90
CA PRO A 13 18.09 -20.45 -7.64
C PRO A 13 19.09 -20.39 -6.46
N GLY A 14 19.01 -21.37 -5.56
CA GLY A 14 19.81 -21.39 -4.34
C GLY A 14 19.46 -20.31 -3.31
N GLY A 15 18.31 -19.65 -3.46
CA GLY A 15 17.86 -18.55 -2.59
C GLY A 15 18.59 -17.23 -2.84
N GLN A 16 19.34 -17.13 -3.93
CA GLN A 16 20.21 -15.99 -4.24
C GLN A 16 19.55 -15.03 -5.23
N GLY A 17 19.51 -13.74 -4.85
CA GLY A 17 18.94 -12.68 -5.66
C GLY A 17 17.46 -12.88 -6.02
N VAL A 18 17.01 -12.09 -6.99
CA VAL A 18 15.61 -12.09 -7.45
C VAL A 18 15.46 -12.98 -8.70
N ALA A 19 14.57 -13.96 -8.65
CA ALA A 19 14.30 -14.86 -9.77
C ALA A 19 13.84 -14.11 -11.03
N THR A 20 14.34 -14.49 -12.20
CA THR A 20 13.88 -14.01 -13.51
C THR A 20 12.70 -14.85 -14.01
N LEU A 21 11.91 -14.32 -14.95
CA LEU A 21 10.81 -15.08 -15.57
C LEU A 21 11.31 -16.39 -16.20
N ALA A 22 12.46 -16.35 -16.88
CA ALA A 22 13.04 -17.53 -17.53
C ALA A 22 13.42 -18.63 -16.52
N GLN A 23 13.95 -18.25 -15.34
CA GLN A 23 14.24 -19.21 -14.28
C GLN A 23 12.98 -19.84 -13.71
N LEU A 24 11.93 -19.04 -13.46
CA LEU A 24 10.66 -19.55 -12.94
C LEU A 24 9.94 -20.47 -13.95
N ALA A 25 10.07 -20.20 -15.25
CA ALA A 25 9.52 -21.06 -16.30
C ALA A 25 10.31 -22.36 -16.49
N ALA A 26 11.59 -22.40 -16.10
CA ALA A 26 12.46 -23.57 -16.25
C ALA A 26 12.49 -24.49 -15.02
N ASP A 27 12.20 -23.97 -13.83
CA ASP A 27 12.28 -24.70 -12.57
C ASP A 27 11.07 -24.39 -11.66
N ASP A 28 10.12 -25.33 -11.62
CA ASP A 28 8.93 -25.23 -10.77
C ASP A 28 9.28 -25.17 -9.28
N ALA A 29 10.42 -25.73 -8.87
CA ALA A 29 10.82 -25.77 -7.46
C ALA A 29 10.97 -24.35 -6.87
N LEU A 30 11.31 -23.35 -7.68
CA LEU A 30 11.38 -21.95 -7.27
C LEU A 30 10.00 -21.41 -6.85
N LEU A 31 8.92 -21.83 -7.52
CA LEU A 31 7.55 -21.47 -7.18
C LEU A 31 7.02 -22.31 -6.03
N ARG A 32 7.41 -23.58 -5.93
CA ARG A 32 7.05 -24.46 -4.80
C ARG A 32 7.66 -24.00 -3.48
N ASN A 33 8.77 -23.27 -3.51
CA ASN A 33 9.29 -22.57 -2.32
C ASN A 33 8.32 -21.51 -1.76
N LEU A 34 7.29 -21.12 -2.52
CA LEU A 34 6.23 -20.22 -2.09
C LEU A 34 5.02 -20.97 -1.52
N ASP A 35 4.93 -22.30 -1.62
CA ASP A 35 3.83 -23.08 -1.03
C ASP A 35 3.91 -23.00 0.49
N LEU A 36 2.79 -22.84 1.21
CA LEU A 36 2.77 -22.86 2.67
C LEU A 36 2.79 -24.30 3.20
N SER A 37 1.98 -25.17 2.59
CA SER A 37 1.87 -26.59 2.91
C SER A 37 1.53 -27.39 1.64
N ALA A 38 1.34 -28.71 1.78
CA ALA A 38 0.91 -29.55 0.66
C ALA A 38 -0.52 -29.21 0.20
N GLU A 39 -1.35 -28.72 1.12
CA GLU A 39 -2.75 -28.32 0.97
C GLU A 39 -2.88 -26.85 0.54
N GLU A 40 -1.97 -25.98 0.98
CA GLU A 40 -1.95 -24.54 0.69
C GLU A 40 -0.83 -24.18 -0.29
N ARG A 41 -1.02 -24.53 -1.57
CA ARG A 41 -0.03 -24.30 -2.63
C ARG A 41 -0.16 -22.91 -3.25
N TYR A 42 0.98 -22.33 -3.64
CA TYR A 42 1.02 -21.14 -4.47
C TYR A 42 0.42 -21.45 -5.86
N PRO A 43 -0.48 -20.61 -6.39
CA PRO A 43 -1.33 -20.99 -7.53
C PRO A 43 -0.61 -21.06 -8.87
N LEU A 44 0.57 -20.44 -9.01
CA LEU A 44 1.30 -20.46 -10.28
C LEU A 44 2.23 -21.69 -10.37
N THR A 45 2.38 -22.18 -11.59
CA THR A 45 3.35 -23.22 -11.95
C THR A 45 4.26 -22.74 -13.07
N SER A 46 5.42 -23.37 -13.21
CA SER A 46 6.38 -23.11 -14.29
C SER A 46 5.73 -23.22 -15.68
N ASP A 47 4.87 -24.23 -15.88
CA ASP A 47 4.10 -24.42 -17.11
C ASP A 47 3.23 -23.20 -17.44
N MET A 48 2.59 -22.56 -16.44
CA MET A 48 1.80 -21.34 -16.64
C MET A 48 2.66 -20.13 -17.04
N LEU A 49 3.97 -20.17 -16.77
CA LEU A 49 4.93 -19.12 -17.10
C LEU A 49 5.62 -19.33 -18.45
N SER A 50 5.34 -20.44 -19.13
CA SER A 50 5.89 -20.74 -20.47
C SER A 50 5.49 -19.69 -21.53
N THR A 51 4.35 -19.03 -21.34
CA THR A 51 3.91 -17.90 -22.17
C THR A 51 3.17 -16.89 -21.31
N VAL A 52 3.75 -15.70 -21.14
CA VAL A 52 3.15 -14.62 -20.34
C VAL A 52 2.57 -13.54 -21.24
N VAL A 53 1.33 -13.15 -20.99
CA VAL A 53 0.66 -12.02 -21.67
C VAL A 53 0.88 -10.75 -20.83
N PRO A 54 1.62 -9.75 -21.32
CA PRO A 54 1.75 -8.50 -20.62
C PRO A 54 0.49 -7.65 -20.83
N LEU A 55 -0.06 -7.14 -19.73
CA LEU A 55 -1.17 -6.19 -19.73
C LEU A 55 -0.62 -4.77 -19.60
N ILE A 56 -0.89 -3.92 -20.58
CA ILE A 56 -0.42 -2.52 -20.61
C ILE A 56 -1.53 -1.61 -20.08
N GLU A 57 -1.22 -0.86 -19.02
CA GLU A 57 -2.02 0.27 -18.59
C GLU A 57 -1.97 1.36 -19.67
N ALA A 58 -3.13 1.79 -20.14
CA ALA A 58 -3.23 2.86 -21.14
C ALA A 58 -4.47 3.74 -20.94
N SER A 59 -4.94 3.91 -19.70
CA SER A 59 -6.16 4.68 -19.44
C SER A 59 -6.05 6.12 -19.99
N PRO A 60 -7.19 6.76 -20.32
CA PRO A 60 -7.21 8.00 -21.10
C PRO A 60 -6.24 9.11 -20.65
N PRO A 61 -6.00 9.35 -19.33
CA PRO A 61 -5.00 10.31 -18.90
C PRO A 61 -3.59 9.99 -19.42
N PHE A 62 -3.12 8.74 -19.31
CA PHE A 62 -1.75 8.34 -19.63
C PHE A 62 -1.43 8.34 -21.12
N VAL A 63 -2.43 8.21 -21.98
CA VAL A 63 -2.26 8.28 -23.45
C VAL A 63 -2.53 9.67 -24.01
N SER A 64 -2.91 10.64 -23.17
CA SER A 64 -3.27 11.98 -23.62
C SER A 64 -2.04 12.83 -23.99
N ARG A 65 -2.16 13.62 -25.06
CA ARG A 65 -1.15 14.62 -25.44
C ARG A 65 -0.85 15.62 -24.32
N ARG A 66 -1.87 15.98 -23.53
CA ARG A 66 -1.71 16.86 -22.37
C ARG A 66 -0.68 16.29 -21.38
N MET A 67 -0.80 15.01 -21.03
CA MET A 67 0.10 14.40 -20.05
C MET A 67 1.51 14.20 -20.62
N GLN A 68 1.64 13.96 -21.94
CA GLN A 68 2.95 13.95 -22.60
C GLN A 68 3.65 15.31 -22.46
N LEU A 69 2.94 16.40 -22.74
CA LEU A 69 3.47 17.77 -22.55
C LEU A 69 3.81 18.07 -21.09
N VAL A 70 3.01 17.59 -20.13
CA VAL A 70 3.33 17.72 -18.70
C VAL A 70 4.63 16.99 -18.38
N GLN A 71 4.77 15.73 -18.79
CA GLN A 71 5.98 14.93 -18.56
C GLN A 71 7.23 15.63 -19.12
N GLU A 72 7.17 16.17 -20.33
CA GLU A 72 8.27 16.91 -20.96
C GLU A 72 8.68 18.17 -20.18
N LYS A 73 7.75 18.77 -19.43
CA LYS A 73 8.00 19.96 -18.60
C LYS A 73 8.45 19.62 -17.18
N LEU A 74 8.32 18.37 -16.73
CA LEU A 74 8.81 17.91 -15.43
C LEU A 74 10.34 17.72 -15.49
N ALA A 75 11.08 18.80 -15.23
CA ALA A 75 12.54 18.80 -15.23
C ALA A 75 13.15 18.41 -13.86
N ALA A 76 14.40 17.92 -13.91
CA ALA A 76 15.27 17.65 -12.76
C ALA A 76 14.65 16.72 -11.70
N HIS A 77 14.68 17.11 -10.42
CA HIS A 77 14.25 16.32 -9.26
C HIS A 77 12.75 15.99 -9.20
N ARG A 78 11.95 16.38 -10.22
CA ARG A 78 10.50 16.13 -10.31
C ARG A 78 10.12 15.24 -11.49
N HIS A 79 11.08 14.59 -12.13
CA HIS A 79 10.80 13.70 -13.24
C HIS A 79 9.86 12.56 -12.79
N MET A 80 8.68 12.49 -13.40
CA MET A 80 7.67 11.47 -13.15
C MET A 80 7.15 10.97 -14.48
N VAL A 81 6.99 9.65 -14.61
CA VAL A 81 6.33 9.06 -15.78
C VAL A 81 4.83 9.23 -15.61
N VAL A 82 4.24 10.12 -16.39
CA VAL A 82 2.81 10.45 -16.36
C VAL A 82 2.13 10.25 -17.72
N ALA A 83 2.90 9.86 -18.73
CA ALA A 83 2.39 9.45 -20.03
C ALA A 83 3.12 8.19 -20.54
N VAL A 84 2.40 7.37 -21.29
CA VAL A 84 2.90 6.13 -21.87
C VAL A 84 2.64 6.12 -23.38
N SER A 85 3.53 5.47 -24.13
CA SER A 85 3.26 5.05 -25.51
C SER A 85 3.01 3.53 -25.50
N PRO A 86 1.74 3.08 -25.45
CA PRO A 86 1.42 1.66 -25.35
C PRO A 86 2.00 0.84 -26.50
N SER A 87 1.95 1.39 -27.73
CA SER A 87 2.49 0.72 -28.92
C SER A 87 4.01 0.53 -28.84
N ASN A 88 4.75 1.55 -28.42
CA ASN A 88 6.21 1.41 -28.27
C ASN A 88 6.57 0.42 -27.15
N LEU A 89 5.80 0.42 -26.04
CA LEU A 89 5.99 -0.53 -24.96
C LEU A 89 5.69 -1.97 -25.42
N ALA A 90 4.58 -2.19 -26.13
CA ALA A 90 4.21 -3.48 -26.71
C ALA A 90 5.31 -4.00 -27.67
N GLN A 91 5.84 -3.15 -28.54
CA GLN A 91 6.93 -3.51 -29.46
C GLN A 91 8.21 -3.89 -28.73
N ARG A 92 8.54 -3.24 -27.60
CA ARG A 92 9.69 -3.61 -26.78
C ARG A 92 9.49 -4.96 -26.10
N LEU A 93 8.29 -5.20 -25.54
CA LEU A 93 7.94 -6.44 -24.86
C LEU A 93 7.92 -7.63 -25.81
N ALA A 94 7.42 -7.45 -27.03
CA ALA A 94 7.37 -8.50 -28.06
C ALA A 94 8.75 -9.01 -28.51
N ARG A 95 9.84 -8.30 -28.17
CA ARG A 95 11.22 -8.74 -28.45
C ARG A 95 11.77 -9.69 -27.38
N LEU A 96 11.07 -9.85 -26.26
CA LEU A 96 11.51 -10.68 -25.15
C LEU A 96 11.05 -12.13 -25.36
N PRO A 97 11.91 -13.13 -25.09
CA PRO A 97 11.52 -14.53 -25.18
C PRO A 97 10.46 -14.88 -24.11
N GLY A 98 9.50 -15.74 -24.46
CA GLY A 98 8.44 -16.20 -23.56
C GLY A 98 7.32 -15.18 -23.31
N ILE A 99 7.33 -14.03 -24.00
CA ILE A 99 6.33 -12.98 -23.89
C ILE A 99 5.39 -13.02 -25.10
N ALA A 100 4.10 -13.21 -24.85
CA ALA A 100 3.06 -13.12 -25.87
C ALA A 100 2.80 -11.65 -26.29
N PRO A 101 2.09 -11.42 -27.41
CA PRO A 101 1.65 -10.09 -27.78
C PRO A 101 0.91 -9.40 -26.64
N ALA A 102 1.32 -8.15 -26.35
CA ALA A 102 0.74 -7.37 -25.27
C ALA A 102 -0.73 -7.07 -25.50
N GLN A 103 -1.50 -7.06 -24.42
CA GLN A 103 -2.91 -6.68 -24.42
C GLN A 103 -3.12 -5.42 -23.59
N LEU A 104 -4.28 -4.79 -23.78
CA LEU A 104 -4.71 -3.68 -22.95
C LEU A 104 -5.11 -4.20 -21.57
N TRP A 105 -4.67 -3.52 -20.51
CA TRP A 105 -5.26 -3.77 -19.20
C TRP A 105 -6.65 -3.12 -19.15
N GLU A 106 -7.70 -3.94 -19.18
CA GLU A 106 -9.07 -3.44 -19.28
C GLU A 106 -9.63 -2.87 -17.97
N LEU A 107 -9.11 -3.32 -16.82
CA LEU A 107 -9.62 -2.96 -15.49
C LEU A 107 -9.76 -1.44 -15.26
N PRO A 108 -8.78 -0.57 -15.61
CA PRO A 108 -8.93 0.88 -15.49
C PRO A 108 -10.10 1.45 -16.31
N TYR A 109 -10.38 0.89 -17.50
CA TYR A 109 -11.50 1.33 -18.33
C TYR A 109 -12.84 0.89 -17.75
N ASP A 110 -12.88 -0.33 -17.22
CA ASP A 110 -14.06 -0.82 -16.50
C ASP A 110 -14.35 0.02 -15.27
N GLN A 111 -13.30 0.41 -14.54
CA GLN A 111 -13.46 1.30 -13.40
C GLN A 111 -13.97 2.68 -13.82
N LEU A 112 -13.43 3.28 -14.88
CA LEU A 112 -13.95 4.55 -15.41
C LEU A 112 -15.42 4.45 -15.82
N ARG A 113 -15.84 3.31 -16.37
CA ARG A 113 -17.24 3.06 -16.74
C ARG A 113 -18.14 2.92 -15.51
N ARG A 114 -17.67 2.26 -14.45
CA ARG A 114 -18.38 2.17 -13.15
C ARG A 114 -18.45 3.50 -12.43
N ASP A 115 -17.41 4.33 -12.57
CA ASP A 115 -17.31 5.65 -11.97
C ASP A 115 -18.21 6.71 -12.63
N LEU A 116 -18.76 6.41 -13.82
CA LEU A 116 -19.85 7.19 -14.38
C LEU A 116 -21.09 6.95 -13.49
N PRO A 117 -21.61 7.97 -12.80
CA PRO A 117 -22.71 7.78 -11.87
C PRO A 117 -23.92 7.17 -12.59
N VAL A 118 -24.36 6.02 -12.10
CA VAL A 118 -25.56 5.31 -12.60
C VAL A 118 -26.79 5.69 -11.77
N ASP A 119 -26.59 6.05 -10.49
CA ASP A 119 -27.62 6.53 -9.57
C ASP A 119 -27.05 7.42 -8.43
N ASP A 120 -27.95 8.03 -7.64
CA ASP A 120 -27.63 8.91 -6.51
C ASP A 120 -26.95 8.18 -5.34
N ALA A 121 -27.21 6.88 -5.16
CA ALA A 121 -26.67 6.09 -4.04
C ALA A 121 -25.17 5.85 -4.20
N ALA A 122 -24.73 5.47 -5.40
CA ALA A 122 -23.31 5.30 -5.72
C ALA A 122 -22.52 6.62 -5.57
N LEU A 123 -23.16 7.75 -5.93
CA LEU A 123 -22.56 9.07 -5.74
C LEU A 123 -22.40 9.41 -4.26
N GLN A 124 -23.40 9.13 -3.43
CA GLN A 124 -23.35 9.37 -1.98
C GLN A 124 -22.27 8.53 -1.29
N GLU A 125 -22.14 7.24 -1.64
CA GLU A 125 -21.09 6.36 -1.11
C GLU A 125 -19.69 6.89 -1.47
N LYS A 126 -19.47 7.25 -2.73
CA LYS A 126 -18.21 7.85 -3.18
C LYS A 126 -17.90 9.15 -2.46
N GLN A 127 -18.91 10.01 -2.29
CA GLN A 127 -18.75 11.25 -1.53
C GLN A 127 -18.35 10.95 -0.09
N PHE A 128 -19.00 10.01 0.58
CA PHE A 128 -18.71 9.60 1.95
C PHE A 128 -17.24 9.17 2.13
N LEU A 129 -16.72 8.30 1.25
CA LEU A 129 -15.34 7.85 1.31
C LEU A 129 -14.32 8.99 1.14
N LEU A 130 -14.67 10.02 0.36
CA LEU A 130 -13.81 11.20 0.17
C LEU A 130 -13.92 12.24 1.29
N GLN A 131 -14.91 12.16 2.17
CA GLN A 131 -15.12 13.17 3.22
C GLN A 131 -13.93 13.26 4.18
N ALA A 132 -13.32 12.12 4.55
CA ALA A 132 -12.16 12.10 5.45
C ALA A 132 -11.00 12.94 4.90
N LEU A 133 -10.72 12.83 3.59
CA LEU A 133 -9.69 13.63 2.90
C LEU A 133 -10.03 15.12 2.79
N GLN A 134 -11.31 15.47 2.90
CA GLN A 134 -11.80 16.84 2.81
C GLN A 134 -11.92 17.53 4.18
N LEU A 135 -11.82 16.78 5.29
CA LEU A 135 -11.87 17.33 6.63
C LEU A 135 -10.82 18.42 6.83
N GLN A 136 -11.27 19.52 7.42
CA GLN A 136 -10.44 20.67 7.76
C GLN A 136 -9.98 20.53 9.20
N PHE A 137 -8.68 20.68 9.42
CA PHE A 137 -8.08 20.67 10.74
C PHE A 137 -7.45 22.04 10.99
N PRO A 138 -7.63 22.60 12.20
CA PRO A 138 -7.02 23.87 12.54
C PRO A 138 -5.51 23.74 12.74
N ASP A 139 -4.78 24.79 12.38
CA ASP A 139 -3.33 24.91 12.52
C ASP A 139 -2.97 26.34 12.93
N THR A 140 -2.19 26.49 13.99
CA THR A 140 -1.82 27.78 14.60
C THR A 140 -0.40 28.25 14.25
N ARG A 141 0.40 27.40 13.62
CA ARG A 141 1.87 27.59 13.62
C ARG A 141 2.43 28.34 12.41
N LEU A 142 1.68 28.42 11.30
CA LEU A 142 2.21 28.99 10.05
C LEU A 142 1.84 30.46 9.81
N ASP A 143 0.94 31.07 10.61
CA ASP A 143 0.53 32.46 10.40
C ASP A 143 0.53 33.29 11.69
N LYS A 144 1.71 33.55 12.26
CA LYS A 144 1.91 34.53 13.36
C LYS A 144 0.90 34.41 14.53
N GLY A 145 0.40 33.21 14.82
CA GLY A 145 -0.59 32.94 15.87
C GLY A 145 -2.06 32.91 15.43
N ASN A 146 -2.38 33.20 14.17
CA ASN A 146 -3.72 33.01 13.61
C ASN A 146 -4.03 31.54 13.40
N VAL A 147 -5.29 31.14 13.66
CA VAL A 147 -5.78 29.80 13.36
C VAL A 147 -6.19 29.74 11.89
N VAL A 148 -5.46 28.96 11.09
CA VAL A 148 -5.83 28.64 9.71
C VAL A 148 -6.34 27.20 9.63
N THR A 149 -7.10 26.87 8.60
CA THR A 149 -7.62 25.51 8.40
C THR A 149 -6.94 24.83 7.23
N ARG A 150 -6.68 23.53 7.36
CA ARG A 150 -5.98 22.71 6.36
C ARG A 150 -6.70 21.39 6.14
N ARG A 151 -6.74 20.91 4.90
CA ARG A 151 -7.03 19.50 4.59
C ARG A 151 -5.84 18.64 4.94
N ALA A 152 -5.59 18.51 6.24
CA ALA A 152 -4.34 17.99 6.79
C ALA A 152 -4.10 16.54 6.37
N LEU A 153 -5.15 15.70 6.38
CA LEU A 153 -5.05 14.31 5.94
C LEU A 153 -4.59 14.20 4.47
N TRP A 154 -5.29 14.91 3.56
CA TRP A 154 -4.94 14.94 2.14
C TRP A 154 -3.52 15.48 1.91
N ARG A 155 -3.17 16.61 2.54
CA ARG A 155 -1.85 17.23 2.37
C ARG A 155 -0.75 16.32 2.90
N GLY A 156 -0.94 15.72 4.07
CA GLY A 156 -0.01 14.76 4.67
C GLY A 156 0.24 13.57 3.75
N ARG A 157 -0.82 12.99 3.17
CA ARG A 157 -0.70 11.88 2.20
C ARG A 157 0.06 12.26 0.95
N MET A 158 -0.23 13.43 0.37
CA MET A 158 0.47 13.92 -0.82
C MET A 158 1.98 14.11 -0.56
N LEU A 159 2.34 14.66 0.59
CA LEU A 159 3.74 14.83 0.98
C LEU A 159 4.43 13.50 1.27
N GLN A 160 3.74 12.57 1.91
CA GLN A 160 4.25 11.23 2.20
C GLN A 160 4.54 10.48 0.88
N PHE A 161 3.64 10.56 -0.10
CA PHE A 161 3.88 10.01 -1.44
C PHE A 161 5.06 10.68 -2.17
N ALA A 162 5.23 12.00 -1.98
CA ALA A 162 6.34 12.74 -2.56
C ALA A 162 7.69 12.50 -1.84
N GLY A 163 7.72 11.67 -0.79
CA GLY A 163 8.94 11.44 0.01
C GLY A 163 9.28 12.58 0.99
N ALA A 164 8.42 13.58 1.12
CA ALA A 164 8.63 14.73 2.00
C ALA A 164 8.13 14.42 3.43
N TYR A 165 8.86 13.57 4.15
CA TYR A 165 8.39 12.98 5.41
C TYR A 165 8.48 13.91 6.64
N SER A 166 9.43 14.83 6.67
CA SER A 166 9.84 15.60 7.86
C SER A 166 9.89 17.12 7.61
N GLY A 167 10.05 17.88 8.69
CA GLY A 167 10.09 19.35 8.66
C GLY A 167 8.73 19.99 8.96
N GLU A 168 8.69 21.31 9.01
CA GLU A 168 7.49 22.09 9.33
C GLU A 168 6.37 21.94 8.29
N GLU A 169 6.74 21.64 7.04
CA GLU A 169 5.81 21.32 5.96
C GLU A 169 5.87 19.84 5.55
N GLY A 170 6.42 18.97 6.40
CA GLY A 170 6.54 17.53 6.15
C GLY A 170 5.26 16.76 6.39
N ALA A 171 5.16 15.56 5.81
CA ALA A 171 4.01 14.68 5.96
C ALA A 171 3.64 14.41 7.42
N ALA A 172 4.63 14.07 8.25
CA ALA A 172 4.40 13.75 9.66
C ALA A 172 3.67 14.88 10.40
N ARG A 173 4.01 16.14 10.12
CA ARG A 173 3.39 17.30 10.77
C ARG A 173 1.90 17.39 10.47
N TYR A 174 1.52 17.23 9.21
CA TYR A 174 0.12 17.28 8.79
C TYR A 174 -0.67 16.08 9.30
N LEU A 175 -0.11 14.88 9.28
CA LEU A 175 -0.78 13.70 9.82
C LEU A 175 -0.96 13.77 11.34
N GLN A 176 0.00 14.38 12.07
CA GLN A 176 -0.13 14.64 13.50
C GLN A 176 -1.25 15.64 13.82
N LEU A 177 -1.52 16.64 12.97
CA LEU A 177 -2.66 17.55 13.16
C LEU A 177 -3.99 16.79 13.21
N VAL A 178 -4.15 15.80 12.32
CA VAL A 178 -5.34 14.95 12.27
C VAL A 178 -5.49 14.14 13.56
N ARG A 179 -4.38 13.60 14.09
CA ARG A 179 -4.37 12.79 15.32
C ARG A 179 -4.64 13.60 16.59
N ILE A 180 -4.06 14.80 16.71
CA ILE A 180 -4.27 15.66 17.88
C ILE A 180 -5.71 16.14 17.94
N ASN A 181 -6.28 16.55 16.80
CA ASN A 181 -7.65 17.02 16.63
C ASN A 181 -8.17 17.82 17.84
N ASP A 182 -7.63 19.02 18.06
CA ASP A 182 -7.99 19.87 19.20
C ASP A 182 -9.40 20.48 19.01
N PRO A 183 -10.42 20.08 19.80
CA PRO A 183 -11.79 20.59 19.63
C PRO A 183 -11.95 22.06 20.03
N ALA A 184 -11.15 22.56 20.98
CA ALA A 184 -11.17 23.97 21.35
C ALA A 184 -10.67 24.82 20.18
N LEU A 185 -9.58 24.38 19.56
CA LEU A 185 -9.03 25.05 18.40
C LEU A 185 -9.95 24.95 17.16
N ALA A 186 -10.61 23.81 16.96
CA ALA A 186 -11.57 23.63 15.88
C ALA A 186 -12.76 24.60 16.01
N ARG A 187 -13.29 24.75 17.24
CA ARG A 187 -14.34 25.74 17.54
C ARG A 187 -13.85 27.18 17.34
N ALA A 188 -12.64 27.49 17.77
CA ALA A 188 -12.04 28.82 17.55
C ALA A 188 -11.88 29.14 16.05
N ALA A 189 -11.62 28.13 15.22
CA ALA A 189 -11.57 28.24 13.76
C ALA A 189 -12.96 28.25 13.08
N GLY A 190 -14.06 28.21 13.85
CA GLY A 190 -15.43 28.17 13.32
C GLY A 190 -15.78 26.89 12.57
N LEU A 191 -15.06 25.79 12.84
CA LEU A 191 -15.33 24.51 12.19
C LEU A 191 -16.55 23.84 12.82
N ARG A 192 -17.43 23.33 11.97
CA ARG A 192 -18.51 22.44 12.39
C ARG A 192 -17.91 21.11 12.86
N GLU A 193 -18.47 20.55 13.93
CA GLU A 193 -18.10 19.21 14.38
C GLU A 193 -18.31 18.19 13.24
N PRO A 194 -17.25 17.44 12.86
CA PRO A 194 -17.35 16.46 11.81
C PRO A 194 -18.21 15.27 12.25
N ASN A 195 -18.72 14.52 11.27
CA ASN A 195 -19.30 13.22 11.58
C ASN A 195 -18.25 12.36 12.31
N PRO A 196 -18.56 11.78 13.49
CA PRO A 196 -17.59 11.05 14.29
C PRO A 196 -17.01 9.82 13.56
N VAL A 197 -17.79 9.17 12.68
CA VAL A 197 -17.31 8.06 11.84
C VAL A 197 -16.24 8.55 10.87
N VAL A 198 -16.49 9.67 10.19
CA VAL A 198 -15.55 10.26 9.22
C VAL A 198 -14.28 10.77 9.91
N LEU A 199 -14.43 11.33 11.13
CA LEU A 199 -13.28 11.74 11.93
C LEU A 199 -12.45 10.52 12.37
N SER A 200 -13.09 9.44 12.82
CA SER A 200 -12.40 8.20 13.18
C SER A 200 -11.63 7.62 11.97
N MET A 201 -12.27 7.55 10.80
CA MET A 201 -11.61 7.14 9.55
C MET A 201 -10.36 7.98 9.27
N ALA A 202 -10.47 9.31 9.37
CA ALA A 202 -9.33 10.20 9.17
C ALA A 202 -8.19 9.96 10.18
N GLN A 203 -8.51 9.66 11.43
CA GLN A 203 -7.53 9.38 12.49
C GLN A 203 -6.87 8.01 12.33
N GLN A 204 -7.60 7.01 11.84
CA GLN A 204 -7.07 5.69 11.49
C GLN A 204 -6.11 5.79 10.29
N ASP A 205 -6.52 6.47 9.21
CA ASP A 205 -5.67 6.76 8.05
C ASP A 205 -4.38 7.48 8.46
N ALA A 206 -4.50 8.52 9.30
CA ALA A 206 -3.37 9.30 9.76
C ALA A 206 -2.37 8.47 10.58
N ALA A 207 -2.84 7.57 11.46
CA ALA A 207 -1.95 6.69 12.23
C ALA A 207 -1.22 5.69 11.32
N PHE A 208 -1.94 5.03 10.43
CA PHE A 208 -1.34 4.07 9.50
C PHE A 208 -0.27 4.74 8.62
N TRP A 209 -0.55 5.94 8.08
CA TRP A 209 0.42 6.67 7.27
C TRP A 209 1.56 7.28 8.08
N LEU A 210 1.37 7.60 9.37
CA LEU A 210 2.45 7.98 10.27
C LEU A 210 3.42 6.82 10.51
N GLY A 211 2.91 5.59 10.66
CA GLY A 211 3.74 4.38 10.72
C GLY A 211 4.62 4.23 9.48
N HIS A 212 4.03 4.34 8.28
CA HIS A 212 4.82 4.33 7.04
C HIS A 212 5.81 5.49 6.93
N THR A 213 5.42 6.69 7.38
CA THR A 213 6.31 7.87 7.38
C THR A 213 7.51 7.65 8.31
N ALA A 214 7.30 7.06 9.49
CA ALA A 214 8.36 6.70 10.42
C ALA A 214 9.26 5.59 9.84
N TYR A 215 8.67 4.57 9.22
CA TYR A 215 9.40 3.48 8.56
C TYR A 215 10.33 4.01 7.45
N ALA A 216 9.81 4.88 6.58
CA ALA A 216 10.60 5.48 5.50
C ALA A 216 11.75 6.36 6.00
N ARG A 217 11.63 6.90 7.23
CA ARG A 217 12.68 7.65 7.94
C ARG A 217 13.65 6.74 8.69
N LYS A 218 13.50 5.41 8.60
CA LYS A 218 14.25 4.40 9.35
C LYS A 218 14.08 4.50 10.87
N SER A 219 12.99 5.12 11.33
CA SER A 219 12.60 5.15 12.74
C SER A 219 11.72 3.94 13.04
N PHE A 220 12.33 2.75 13.02
CA PHE A 220 11.59 1.48 13.05
C PHE A 220 10.80 1.28 14.35
N ASP A 221 11.36 1.64 15.50
CA ASP A 221 10.63 1.57 16.78
C ASP A 221 9.38 2.47 16.79
N THR A 222 9.49 3.69 16.27
CA THR A 222 8.35 4.61 16.13
C THR A 222 7.33 4.07 15.12
N ALA A 223 7.80 3.44 14.03
CA ALA A 223 6.90 2.81 13.06
C ALA A 223 6.13 1.66 13.72
N ALA A 224 6.81 0.80 14.47
CA ALA A 224 6.21 -0.28 15.24
C ALA A 224 5.16 0.24 16.22
N GLU A 225 5.45 1.30 16.99
CA GLU A 225 4.46 1.92 17.89
C GLU A 225 3.21 2.39 17.13
N TYR A 226 3.35 2.99 15.94
CA TYR A 226 2.20 3.41 15.15
C TYR A 226 1.35 2.25 14.64
N PHE A 227 1.97 1.18 14.16
CA PHE A 227 1.24 0.03 13.68
C PHE A 227 0.59 -0.77 14.80
N ASP A 228 1.30 -1.00 15.91
CA ASP A 228 0.79 -1.73 17.06
C ASP A 228 -0.25 -0.91 17.83
N ARG A 229 0.18 0.14 18.54
CA ARG A 229 -0.67 0.87 19.47
C ARG A 229 -1.79 1.63 18.78
N TYR A 230 -1.49 2.27 17.65
CA TYR A 230 -2.42 3.23 17.04
C TYR A 230 -3.24 2.66 15.87
N CYS A 231 -2.93 1.44 15.42
CA CYS A 231 -3.76 0.70 14.48
C CYS A 231 -4.32 -0.56 15.13
N LEU A 232 -3.48 -1.54 15.47
CA LEU A 232 -3.93 -2.87 15.93
C LEU A 232 -4.62 -2.87 17.30
N GLN A 233 -4.06 -2.18 18.31
CA GLN A 233 -4.67 -2.15 19.65
C GLN A 233 -5.86 -1.19 19.71
N ALA A 234 -5.79 -0.07 18.99
CA ALA A 234 -6.84 0.94 18.98
C ALA A 234 -8.09 0.46 18.23
N GLU A 235 -7.89 -0.22 17.09
CA GLU A 235 -8.94 -0.68 16.19
C GLU A 235 -8.56 -2.07 15.62
N PRO A 236 -8.68 -3.16 16.42
CA PRO A 236 -8.25 -4.51 16.03
C PRO A 236 -8.89 -5.03 14.73
N ASP A 237 -10.14 -4.62 14.48
CA ASP A 237 -10.93 -4.95 13.29
C ASP A 237 -10.99 -3.79 12.28
N GLY A 238 -10.12 -2.79 12.45
CA GLY A 238 -10.07 -1.62 11.59
C GLY A 238 -9.62 -1.95 10.16
N MET A 239 -9.95 -1.07 9.21
CA MET A 239 -9.62 -1.27 7.78
C MET A 239 -8.12 -1.46 7.51
N TRP A 240 -7.27 -0.98 8.41
CA TRP A 240 -5.81 -1.08 8.30
C TRP A 240 -5.22 -2.27 9.06
N ALA A 241 -6.00 -3.06 9.80
CA ALA A 241 -5.46 -4.08 10.70
C ALA A 241 -4.53 -5.07 10.00
N SER A 242 -4.96 -5.66 8.87
CA SER A 242 -4.12 -6.56 8.06
C SER A 242 -2.81 -5.91 7.65
N ALA A 243 -2.89 -4.72 7.06
CA ALA A 243 -1.72 -4.01 6.56
C ALA A 243 -0.82 -3.53 7.71
N ALA A 244 -1.39 -3.13 8.86
CA ALA A 244 -0.64 -2.71 10.03
C ALA A 244 0.13 -3.88 10.64
N ARG A 245 -0.47 -5.08 10.71
CA ARG A 245 0.21 -6.30 11.17
C ARG A 245 1.43 -6.61 10.30
N TYR A 246 1.25 -6.64 8.98
CA TYR A 246 2.37 -6.82 8.04
C TYR A 246 3.47 -5.77 8.24
N ASN A 247 3.08 -4.49 8.30
CA ASN A 247 4.07 -3.41 8.41
C ASN A 247 4.72 -3.33 9.80
N LEU A 248 4.05 -3.81 10.87
CA LEU A 248 4.63 -3.99 12.20
C LEU A 248 5.73 -5.05 12.16
N ALA A 249 5.44 -6.22 11.57
CA ALA A 249 6.44 -7.28 11.40
C ALA A 249 7.63 -6.79 10.56
N ARG A 250 7.39 -6.03 9.49
CA ARG A 250 8.45 -5.37 8.70
C ARG A 250 9.26 -4.35 9.50
N ALA A 251 8.64 -3.62 10.42
CA ALA A 251 9.33 -2.69 11.30
C ALA A 251 10.25 -3.43 12.28
N TYR A 252 9.77 -4.51 12.92
CA TYR A 252 10.59 -5.36 13.77
C TYR A 252 11.76 -6.01 13.01
N GLU A 253 11.48 -6.53 11.82
CA GLU A 253 12.51 -7.12 10.96
C GLU A 253 13.62 -6.10 10.63
N ALA A 254 13.23 -4.87 10.24
CA ALA A 254 14.17 -3.81 9.93
C ALA A 254 14.93 -3.26 11.16
N ALA A 255 14.34 -3.38 12.36
CA ALA A 255 15.00 -3.07 13.63
C ALA A 255 15.97 -4.19 14.09
N GLY A 256 15.91 -5.38 13.47
CA GLY A 256 16.69 -6.55 13.86
C GLY A 256 16.02 -7.42 14.93
N ASN A 257 14.79 -7.09 15.34
CA ASN A 257 14.01 -7.86 16.31
C ASN A 257 13.30 -9.02 15.60
N LEU A 258 14.07 -10.02 15.18
CA LEU A 258 13.55 -11.11 14.33
C LEU A 258 12.51 -11.99 15.05
N GLU A 259 12.65 -12.19 16.36
CA GLU A 259 11.69 -12.96 17.16
C GLU A 259 10.30 -12.30 17.14
N ASP A 260 10.24 -10.99 17.44
CA ASP A 260 9.00 -10.22 17.39
C ASP A 260 8.41 -10.15 15.97
N ALA A 261 9.27 -10.05 14.94
CA ALA A 261 8.83 -10.07 13.55
C ALA A 261 8.15 -11.40 13.19
N ILE A 262 8.80 -12.53 13.49
CA ILE A 262 8.26 -13.87 13.23
C ILE A 262 6.93 -14.07 13.96
N ALA A 263 6.88 -13.74 15.25
CA ALA A 263 5.66 -13.83 16.05
C ALA A 263 4.53 -12.96 15.45
N THR A 264 4.85 -11.73 15.01
CA THR A 264 3.86 -10.82 14.43
C THR A 264 3.31 -11.36 13.10
N TYR A 265 4.15 -11.88 12.21
CA TYR A 265 3.71 -12.50 10.95
C TYR A 265 2.79 -13.71 11.18
N ARG A 266 3.06 -14.51 12.22
CA ARG A 266 2.23 -15.66 12.58
C ARG A 266 0.94 -15.31 13.31
N SER A 267 0.82 -14.13 13.92
CA SER A 267 -0.39 -13.77 14.67
C SER A 267 -1.67 -13.71 13.81
N GLY A 268 -1.57 -13.62 12.48
CA GLY A 268 -2.70 -13.77 11.57
C GLY A 268 -3.24 -15.20 11.46
N GLU A 269 -2.43 -16.22 11.79
CA GLU A 269 -2.80 -17.63 11.83
C GLU A 269 -3.67 -17.93 13.05
N GLU A 270 -3.25 -17.49 14.23
CA GLU A 270 -4.04 -17.59 15.47
C GLU A 270 -5.38 -16.87 15.34
N ALA A 271 -5.41 -15.71 14.68
CA ALA A 271 -6.65 -14.99 14.40
C ALA A 271 -7.59 -15.75 13.45
N ALA A 272 -7.06 -16.57 12.54
CA ALA A 272 -7.84 -17.38 11.61
C ALA A 272 -8.35 -18.68 12.27
N GLU A 273 -7.56 -19.30 13.14
CA GLU A 273 -7.94 -20.53 13.86
C GLU A 273 -9.05 -20.29 14.90
N ASN A 274 -9.14 -19.09 15.44
CA ASN A 274 -10.15 -18.72 16.44
C ASN A 274 -11.47 -18.19 15.83
N LEU A 275 -11.68 -18.35 14.53
CA LEU A 275 -12.92 -17.92 13.89
C LEU A 275 -14.08 -18.85 14.23
N PRO A 276 -15.31 -18.32 14.36
CA PRO A 276 -16.50 -19.14 14.47
C PRO A 276 -16.60 -20.15 13.33
N GLU A 277 -17.05 -21.36 13.63
CA GLU A 277 -17.25 -22.43 12.64
C GLU A 277 -18.15 -21.95 11.49
N GLY A 278 -17.69 -22.12 10.24
CA GLY A 278 -18.38 -21.66 9.03
C GLY A 278 -18.10 -20.20 8.62
N MET A 279 -17.23 -19.49 9.34
CA MET A 279 -16.70 -18.20 8.91
C MET A 279 -15.33 -18.41 8.27
N ASP A 280 -15.24 -18.20 6.95
CA ASP A 280 -13.95 -18.15 6.28
C ASP A 280 -13.11 -17.03 6.92
N PRO A 281 -11.81 -17.24 7.16
CA PRO A 281 -10.94 -16.13 7.49
C PRO A 281 -11.15 -15.03 6.47
N PRO A 282 -11.42 -13.78 6.90
CA PRO A 282 -11.47 -12.68 5.96
C PRO A 282 -10.20 -12.81 5.12
N PRO A 283 -10.26 -12.70 3.79
CA PRO A 283 -9.11 -12.93 2.96
C PRO A 283 -8.10 -11.84 3.32
N TRP A 284 -7.26 -12.12 4.33
CA TRP A 284 -6.14 -11.31 4.74
C TRP A 284 -5.29 -11.33 3.50
N PRO A 285 -5.28 -10.28 2.66
CA PRO A 285 -4.67 -10.38 1.35
C PRO A 285 -3.18 -10.74 1.47
N GLN A 286 -2.62 -10.52 2.67
CA GLN A 286 -1.25 -10.76 3.06
C GLN A 286 -0.99 -12.06 3.85
N ARG A 287 -1.97 -12.85 4.34
CA ARG A 287 -1.69 -14.03 5.22
C ARG A 287 -0.65 -14.97 4.62
N HIS A 288 -0.80 -15.30 3.33
CA HIS A 288 0.16 -16.19 2.66
C HIS A 288 1.56 -15.59 2.67
N GLY A 289 1.67 -14.29 2.40
CA GLY A 289 2.95 -13.58 2.39
C GLY A 289 3.58 -13.52 3.78
N ASP A 290 2.77 -13.27 4.79
CA ASP A 290 3.20 -13.17 6.19
C ASP A 290 3.78 -14.51 6.66
N LEU A 291 3.03 -15.60 6.49
CA LEU A 291 3.47 -16.94 6.90
C LEU A 291 4.70 -17.41 6.13
N LEU A 292 4.74 -17.11 4.83
CA LEU A 292 5.91 -17.41 4.01
C LEU A 292 7.14 -16.63 4.49
N ARG A 293 6.98 -15.34 4.81
CA ARG A 293 8.06 -14.49 5.32
C ARG A 293 8.55 -14.97 6.69
N ALA A 294 7.65 -15.34 7.59
CA ALA A 294 7.99 -15.94 8.89
C ALA A 294 8.87 -17.18 8.71
N ARG A 295 8.43 -18.13 7.85
CA ARG A 295 9.19 -19.35 7.55
C ARG A 295 10.58 -19.06 6.99
N TRP A 296 10.71 -18.05 6.12
CA TRP A 296 12.01 -17.67 5.58
C TRP A 296 12.93 -17.11 6.66
N LEU A 297 12.43 -16.25 7.55
CA LEU A 297 13.22 -15.72 8.68
C LEU A 297 13.66 -16.85 9.63
N GLU A 298 12.78 -17.81 9.92
CA GLU A 298 13.09 -19.01 10.72
C GLU A 298 14.21 -19.85 10.10
N SER A 299 14.23 -19.96 8.76
CA SER A 299 15.28 -20.70 8.03
C SER A 299 16.64 -19.96 7.97
N GLY A 300 16.70 -18.72 8.47
CA GLY A 300 17.87 -17.86 8.39
C GLY A 300 18.09 -17.23 7.01
N TRP A 301 17.08 -17.26 6.13
CA TRP A 301 17.15 -16.60 4.83
C TRP A 301 17.20 -15.08 5.01
N LYS A 302 18.15 -14.45 4.31
CA LYS A 302 18.34 -13.00 4.31
C LYS A 302 18.13 -12.50 2.88
N PRO A 303 17.26 -11.51 2.65
CA PRO A 303 17.28 -10.79 1.38
C PRO A 303 18.61 -10.05 1.26
N GLU A 304 19.32 -10.26 0.14
CA GLU A 304 20.45 -9.42 -0.26
C GLU A 304 19.96 -8.13 -0.93
#